data_AF-I3ZAC6-F1
#
_entry.id   AF-I3ZAC6-F1
#
_cell.length_a   1.000
_cell.length_b   1.000
_cell.length_c   1.000
_cell.angle_alpha   90.00
_cell.angle_beta   90.00
_cell.angle_gamma   90.00
#
_symmetry.space_group_name_H-M   'P 1'
#
loop_
_entity.id
_entity.type
_entity.pdbx_description
1 polymer ?
#
loop_
_entity_poly.entity_id
_entity_poly.type
_entity_poly.pdbx_seq_one_letter_code
_entity_poly.pdbx_strand_id
1 'polypeptide(L)'
;MKSRLTFLFTFWSYFLAAQENKEVRNDIFSFSGYLETYFSYDFNQPEDHLKPDFLYNFKRHNEFNVNLALLQAAYKNEDIRGNTAMTVSFLTRF
;
A
#
# COMPACT_ATOMS: atom_id res chain seq x y z
N MET A 1 -20.06 13.80 -19.97
CA MET A 1 -18.68 13.60 -19.46
C MET A 1 -18.21 14.68 -18.47
N LYS A 2 -18.80 15.88 -18.43
CA LYS A 2 -18.37 16.97 -17.53
C LYS A 2 -18.70 16.76 -16.04
N SER A 3 -19.81 16.07 -15.71
CA SER A 3 -20.26 15.87 -14.31
C SER A 3 -19.50 14.80 -13.52
N ARG A 4 -18.80 13.87 -14.19
CA ARG A 4 -18.02 12.82 -13.51
C ARG A 4 -16.67 13.34 -13.01
N LEU A 5 -16.11 14.35 -13.69
CA LEU A 5 -14.85 14.98 -13.29
C LEU A 5 -15.02 15.87 -12.04
N THR A 6 -16.18 16.51 -11.90
CA THR A 6 -16.51 17.33 -10.72
C THR A 6 -16.63 16.51 -9.43
N PHE A 7 -17.04 15.24 -9.50
CA PHE A 7 -17.10 14.35 -8.33
C PHE A 7 -15.72 13.97 -7.79
N LEU A 8 -14.73 13.80 -8.66
CA LEU A 8 -13.34 13.54 -8.27
C LEU A 8 -12.72 14.77 -7.61
N PHE A 9 -13.05 15.96 -8.11
CA PHE A 9 -12.54 17.22 -7.56
C PHE A 9 -13.10 17.53 -6.17
N THR A 10 -14.38 17.26 -5.93
CA THR A 10 -14.99 17.39 -4.59
C THR A 10 -14.45 16.34 -3.62
N PHE A 11 -14.20 15.11 -4.06
CA PHE A 11 -13.59 14.08 -3.21
C PHE A 11 -12.18 14.46 -2.70
N TRP A 12 -11.38 15.12 -3.53
CA TRP A 12 -10.04 15.59 -3.15
C TRP A 12 -10.06 16.69 -2.09
N SER A 13 -11.05 17.60 -2.14
CA SER A 13 -11.17 18.67 -1.14
C SER A 13 -11.48 18.18 0.29
N TYR A 14 -12.09 17.01 0.44
CA TYR A 14 -12.34 16.42 1.77
C TYR A 14 -11.07 15.85 2.43
N PHE A 15 -10.05 15.45 1.66
CA PHE A 15 -8.79 14.94 2.20
C PHE A 15 -7.87 16.06 2.74
N LEU A 16 -7.97 17.28 2.19
CA LEU A 16 -7.15 18.41 2.62
C LEU A 16 -7.54 18.94 4.02
N ALA A 17 -8.72 18.61 4.53
CA ALA A 17 -9.29 19.19 5.75
C ALA A 17 -9.20 18.30 7.01
N ALA A 18 -8.50 17.15 6.96
CA ALA A 18 -8.63 16.12 8.01
C ALA A 18 -7.33 15.69 8.72
N GLN A 19 -6.24 16.48 8.69
CA GLN A 19 -5.13 16.25 9.61
C GLN A 19 -5.35 17.01 10.92
N GLU A 20 -5.98 16.33 11.87
CA GLU A 20 -5.94 16.70 13.28
C GLU A 20 -4.48 16.57 13.77
N ASN A 21 -3.95 17.63 14.39
CA ASN A 21 -2.70 17.56 15.14
C ASN A 21 -2.96 16.65 16.35
N LYS A 22 -2.65 15.35 16.20
CA LYS A 22 -2.73 14.41 17.32
C LYS A 22 -1.79 14.90 18.41
N GLU A 23 -2.35 15.29 19.56
CA GLU A 23 -1.55 15.36 20.78
C GLU A 23 -0.81 14.04 20.95
N VAL A 24 0.44 14.08 21.43
CA VAL A 24 1.26 12.88 21.67
C VAL A 24 0.63 12.08 22.80
N ARG A 25 -0.37 11.28 22.44
CA ARG A 25 -0.99 10.32 23.33
C ARG A 25 0.06 9.23 23.53
N ASN A 26 0.38 8.92 24.78
CA ASN A 26 1.21 7.77 25.14
C ASN A 26 0.39 6.49 24.87
N ASP A 27 0.18 6.20 23.59
CA ASP A 27 -0.53 5.03 23.14
C ASP A 27 0.36 3.81 23.36
N ILE A 28 -0.04 3.00 24.33
CA ILE A 28 0.66 1.76 24.72
C ILE A 28 0.72 0.77 23.54
N PHE A 29 -0.24 0.85 22.62
CA PHE A 29 -0.26 0.11 21.36
C PHE A 29 -0.18 1.07 20.17
N SER A 30 0.74 0.80 19.24
CA SER A 30 0.88 1.50 17.97
C SER A 30 0.71 0.52 16.81
N PHE A 31 -0.10 0.89 15.83
CA PHE A 31 -0.27 0.13 14.59
C PHE A 31 0.32 0.93 13.44
N SER A 32 1.19 0.29 12.67
CA SER A 32 1.78 0.85 11.46
C SER A 32 1.60 -0.13 10.30
N GLY A 33 1.60 0.41 9.10
CA GLY A 33 1.50 -0.40 7.89
C GLY A 33 2.23 0.24 6.74
N TYR A 34 2.66 -0.59 5.81
CA TYR A 34 3.28 -0.15 4.57
C TYR A 34 2.63 -0.93 3.41
N LEU A 35 2.23 -0.21 2.37
CA LEU A 35 1.61 -0.77 1.19
C LEU A 35 2.35 -0.26 -0.04
N GLU A 36 2.88 -1.18 -0.83
CA GLU A 36 3.52 -0.89 -2.11
C GLU A 36 2.63 -1.40 -3.25
N THR A 37 2.10 -0.47 -4.02
CA THR A 37 1.30 -0.77 -5.21
C THR A 37 2.03 -0.33 -6.47
N TYR A 38 1.72 -0.98 -7.59
CA TYR A 38 2.32 -0.67 -8.87
C TYR A 38 1.35 -0.90 -10.03
N PHE A 39 1.58 -0.14 -11.09
CA PHE A 39 1.07 -0.41 -12.41
C PHE A 39 2.25 -0.37 -13.36
N SER A 40 2.35 -1.36 -14.25
CA SER A 40 3.46 -1.38 -15.19
C SER A 40 3.07 -1.96 -16.52
N TYR A 41 3.61 -1.37 -17.58
CA TYR A 41 3.35 -1.76 -18.95
C TYR A 41 4.65 -2.24 -19.61
N ASP A 42 4.53 -3.30 -20.40
CA ASP A 42 5.61 -3.95 -21.14
C ASP A 42 5.22 -3.89 -22.62
N PHE A 43 6.08 -3.30 -23.44
CA PHE A 43 5.81 -3.09 -24.86
C PHE A 43 5.79 -4.40 -25.65
N ASN A 44 6.35 -5.48 -25.12
CA ASN A 44 6.29 -6.80 -25.73
C ASN A 44 4.92 -7.49 -25.57
N GLN A 45 4.00 -6.92 -24.78
CA GLN A 45 2.63 -7.43 -24.58
C GLN A 45 2.57 -8.94 -24.30
N PRO A 46 3.19 -9.42 -23.21
CA PRO A 46 3.22 -10.85 -22.89
C PRO A 46 1.80 -11.41 -22.73
N GLU A 47 1.52 -12.54 -23.38
CA GLU A 47 0.18 -13.16 -23.44
C GLU A 47 -0.34 -13.61 -22.07
N ASP A 48 0.55 -13.99 -21.15
CA ASP A 48 0.22 -14.47 -19.79
C ASP A 48 0.15 -13.34 -18.74
N HIS A 49 0.30 -12.09 -19.19
CA HIS A 49 0.39 -10.89 -18.35
C HIS A 49 1.53 -10.95 -17.32
N LEU A 50 2.56 -11.76 -17.59
CA LEU A 50 3.77 -11.84 -16.79
C LEU A 50 4.95 -11.26 -17.57
N LYS A 51 5.69 -10.38 -16.91
CA LYS A 51 7.01 -9.97 -17.37
C LYS A 51 8.00 -11.14 -17.31
N PRO A 52 9.12 -11.07 -18.04
CA PRO A 52 10.13 -12.13 -18.09
C PRO A 52 10.59 -12.61 -16.70
N ASP A 53 10.90 -13.91 -16.60
CA ASP A 53 11.16 -14.59 -15.33
C ASP A 53 12.39 -14.12 -14.54
N PHE A 54 13.28 -13.32 -15.13
CA PHE A 54 14.36 -12.67 -14.39
C PHE A 54 13.86 -11.55 -13.46
N LEU A 55 12.62 -11.09 -13.62
CA LEU A 55 11.96 -10.11 -12.75
C LEU A 55 11.10 -10.82 -11.70
N TYR A 56 11.55 -10.73 -10.44
CA TYR A 56 10.86 -11.33 -9.30
C TYR A 56 9.76 -10.43 -8.72
N ASN A 57 10.03 -9.13 -8.67
CA ASN A 57 9.08 -8.11 -8.20
C ASN A 57 8.47 -7.38 -9.38
N PHE A 58 7.31 -6.76 -9.16
CA PHE A 58 6.62 -5.99 -10.20
C PHE A 58 6.36 -6.81 -11.48
N LYS A 59 6.07 -8.11 -11.31
CA LYS A 59 6.02 -9.10 -12.42
C LYS A 59 4.79 -8.94 -13.31
N ARG A 60 3.70 -8.38 -12.81
CA ARG A 60 2.45 -8.28 -13.57
C ARG A 60 2.46 -7.14 -14.58
N HIS A 61 1.98 -7.43 -15.78
CA HIS A 61 1.87 -6.50 -16.90
C HIS A 61 0.43 -6.01 -17.07
N ASN A 62 0.28 -4.71 -17.34
CA ASN A 62 -0.97 -4.07 -17.72
C ASN A 62 -2.11 -4.26 -16.71
N GLU A 63 -1.77 -4.38 -15.43
CA GLU A 63 -2.71 -4.47 -14.33
C GLU A 63 -2.21 -3.69 -13.11
N PHE A 64 -3.15 -3.23 -12.29
CA PHE A 64 -2.84 -2.63 -11.00
C PHE A 64 -2.66 -3.76 -9.98
N ASN A 65 -1.51 -3.75 -9.29
CA ASN A 65 -1.15 -4.85 -8.41
C ASN A 65 -0.44 -4.33 -7.14
N VAL A 66 -0.37 -5.17 -6.11
CA VAL A 66 0.34 -4.92 -4.86
C VAL A 66 1.63 -5.73 -4.91
N ASN A 67 2.77 -5.14 -4.59
CA ASN A 67 4.03 -5.88 -4.49
C ASN A 67 4.27 -6.35 -3.05
N LEU A 68 4.09 -5.44 -2.10
CA LEU A 68 4.33 -5.68 -0.68
C LEU A 68 3.22 -5.07 0.18
N ALA A 69 2.71 -5.85 1.12
CA ALA A 69 1.86 -5.37 2.19
C ALA A 69 2.46 -5.78 3.54
N LEU A 70 2.68 -4.80 4.41
CA LEU A 70 3.21 -4.97 5.76
C LEU A 70 2.21 -4.39 6.75
N LEU A 71 1.92 -5.14 7.80
CA LEU A 71 1.20 -4.68 8.97
C LEU A 71 2.04 -4.96 10.21
N GLN A 72 2.10 -3.99 11.11
CA GLN A 72 2.91 -4.05 12.31
C GLN A 72 2.09 -3.57 13.50
N ALA A 73 2.20 -4.30 14.60
CA ALA A 73 1.67 -3.94 15.89
C ALA A 73 2.82 -3.85 16.89
N ALA A 74 3.00 -2.68 17.48
CA ALA A 74 3.99 -2.41 18.49
C ALA A 74 3.30 -2.14 19.84
N TYR A 75 3.82 -2.77 20.89
CA TYR A 75 3.46 -2.51 22.28
C TYR A 75 4.64 -1.83 22.97
N LYS A 76 4.40 -0.71 23.66
CA LYS A 76 5.42 0.02 24.40
C LYS A 76 4.81 0.63 25.67
N ASN A 77 5.26 0.13 26.82
CA ASN A 77 5.09 0.83 28.10
C ASN A 77 6.49 1.19 28.67
N GLU A 78 6.57 1.60 29.93
CA GLU A 78 7.83 2.03 30.56
C GLU A 78 8.87 0.89 30.65
N ASP A 79 8.42 -0.34 30.90
CA ASP A 79 9.29 -1.48 31.24
C ASP A 79 9.40 -2.55 30.13
N ILE A 80 8.40 -2.66 29.26
CA ILE A 80 8.19 -3.73 28.28
C ILE A 80 7.95 -3.15 26.90
N ARG A 81 8.67 -3.73 25.92
CA ARG A 81 8.51 -3.43 24.50
C ARG A 81 8.32 -4.72 23.73
N GLY A 82 7.26 -4.77 22.94
CA GLY A 82 6.95 -5.88 22.04
C GLY A 82 6.69 -5.34 20.64
N ASN A 83 7.16 -6.05 19.62
CA ASN A 83 6.88 -5.69 18.24
C ASN A 83 6.61 -6.96 17.44
N THR A 84 5.47 -7.01 16.77
CA THR A 84 5.11 -8.09 15.84
C THR A 84 4.73 -7.47 14.51
N ALA A 85 5.21 -8.08 13.43
CA ALA A 85 4.90 -7.65 12.08
C ALA A 85 4.57 -8.86 11.21
N MET A 86 3.60 -8.67 10.33
CA MET A 86 3.19 -9.64 9.31
C MET A 86 3.39 -9.00 7.95
N THR A 87 4.06 -9.73 7.07
CA THR A 87 4.32 -9.31 5.70
C THR A 87 3.67 -10.29 4.74
N VAL A 88 2.96 -9.76 3.75
CA VAL A 88 2.47 -10.51 2.61
C VAL A 88 3.14 -9.93 1.37
N SER A 89 3.96 -10.75 0.71
CA SER A 89 4.55 -10.42 -0.58
C SER A 89 3.76 -11.12 -1.67
N PHE A 90 3.28 -10.36 -2.63
CA PHE A 90 2.52 -10.88 -3.77
C PHE A 90 3.51 -11.23 -4.89
N LEU A 91 4.25 -12.30 -4.66
CA LEU A 91 5.11 -12.89 -5.67
C LEU A 91 4.24 -13.76 -6.58
N THR A 92 4.13 -13.39 -7.85
CA THR A 92 3.38 -14.21 -8.79
C THR A 92 4.17 -15.47 -9.13
N ARG A 93 3.92 -16.55 -8.40
CA ARG A 93 4.32 -17.91 -8.78
C ARG A 93 3.22 -18.87 -8.36
N PHE A 94 2.35 -19.20 -9.31
CA PHE A 94 1.53 -20.41 -9.34
C PHE A 94 1.42 -20.86 -10.78
#